data_AF-A1L560-F1
#
_entry.id   AF-A1L560-F1
#
_cell.length_a   1.000
_cell.length_b   1.000
_cell.length_c   1.000
_cell.angle_alpha   90.00
_cell.angle_beta   90.00
_cell.angle_gamma   90.00
#
_symmetry.space_group_name_H-M   'P 1'
#
loop_
_entity.id
_entity.type
_entity.pdbx_description
1 polymer ?
#
loop_
_entity_poly.entity_id
_entity_poly.type
_entity_poly.pdbx_seq_one_letter_code
_entity_poly.pdbx_strand_id
1 'polypeptide(L)'
;LAVEDPEVHVGSGGATLNALLVAAEHLSARAGFTVVTSDVLHSAWILILHMGRDFPFDDCGRAFTCLPVENPQAPVEAVVCNLDCLLDIMSHRLGPGSPPGVWVCSTDMLLSVPPDPGISWDGFRGARGIALPGSMAYARSHGVYLTDSEGFVLDIYYQGTEAEIQRCARPDGRVPLVSGVVFFSVETAERLLATHVSPPLDACTYLGLDSGARPGQLSLFFDILLCMARNVQREDFLVGRPPEMGQGDADVAGYLHGARAELWRQLRGQPLTVAYVPDGSYSYMTNSASEFLHSLTSPGALGAQVIHSQVE
;
A
#
# COMPACT_ATOMS: atom_id res chain seq x y z
N LEU A 1 15.15 -8.62 -3.52
CA LEU A 1 15.75 -8.19 -2.24
C LEU A 1 14.74 -8.50 -1.16
N ALA A 2 15.15 -9.09 -0.05
CA ALA A 2 14.33 -9.16 1.15
C ALA A 2 14.88 -8.10 2.12
N VAL A 3 14.02 -7.22 2.62
CA VAL A 3 14.38 -6.13 3.52
C VAL A 3 13.59 -6.34 4.80
N GLU A 4 14.29 -6.54 5.90
CA GLU A 4 13.65 -6.64 7.21
C GLU A 4 13.29 -5.25 7.71
N ASP A 5 12.14 -5.14 8.38
CA ASP A 5 11.80 -3.93 9.13
C ASP A 5 12.82 -3.75 10.27
N PRO A 6 13.25 -2.52 10.56
CA PRO A 6 14.29 -2.28 11.55
C PRO A 6 13.84 -2.71 12.95
N GLU A 7 12.56 -2.52 13.27
CA GLU A 7 11.96 -3.00 14.52
C GLU A 7 10.51 -3.47 14.27
N VAL A 8 9.98 -4.28 15.19
CA VAL A 8 8.58 -4.70 15.10
C VAL A 8 7.67 -3.47 15.22
N HIS A 9 6.64 -3.38 14.38
CA HIS A 9 5.61 -2.33 14.38
C HIS A 9 6.05 -0.94 13.87
N VAL A 10 7.04 -0.83 12.97
CA VAL A 10 7.34 0.44 12.26
C VAL A 10 6.18 0.95 11.38
N GLY A 11 5.20 0.09 11.10
CA GLY A 11 4.03 0.39 10.28
C GLY A 11 4.36 0.46 8.79
N SER A 12 3.31 0.43 7.95
CA SER A 12 3.46 0.36 6.49
C SER A 12 4.20 1.55 5.89
N GLY A 13 4.09 2.73 6.48
CA GLY A 13 4.82 3.93 6.05
C GLY A 13 6.30 3.84 6.39
N GLY A 14 6.63 3.41 7.62
CA GLY A 14 8.01 3.23 8.05
C GLY A 14 8.72 2.14 7.26
N ALA A 15 8.07 0.99 7.10
CA ALA A 15 8.52 -0.11 6.25
C ALA A 15 8.77 0.34 4.79
N THR A 16 7.88 1.19 4.25
CA THR A 16 8.05 1.73 2.89
C THR A 16 9.31 2.59 2.79
N LEU A 17 9.54 3.47 3.76
CA LEU A 17 10.72 4.34 3.80
C LEU A 17 12.01 3.52 3.90
N ASN A 18 12.05 2.51 4.79
CA ASN A 18 13.20 1.63 4.95
C ASN A 18 13.48 0.82 3.66
N ALA A 19 12.45 0.20 3.08
CA ALA A 19 12.58 -0.56 1.84
C ALA A 19 13.04 0.31 0.66
N LEU A 20 12.56 1.56 0.58
CA LEU A 20 12.99 2.52 -0.44
C LEU A 20 14.46 2.91 -0.26
N LEU A 21 14.92 3.14 0.97
CA LEU A 21 16.33 3.38 1.28
C LEU A 21 17.21 2.22 0.81
N VAL A 22 16.88 0.99 1.22
CA VAL A 22 17.67 -0.20 0.86
C VAL A 22 17.66 -0.46 -0.65
N ALA A 23 16.54 -0.21 -1.32
CA ALA A 23 16.48 -0.28 -2.78
C ALA A 23 17.38 0.78 -3.44
N ALA A 24 17.37 2.02 -2.96
CA ALA A 24 18.21 3.10 -3.48
C ALA A 24 19.69 2.83 -3.23
N GLU A 25 20.07 2.29 -2.07
CA GLU A 25 21.42 1.82 -1.76
C GLU A 25 21.89 0.74 -2.73
N HIS A 26 21.07 -0.30 -2.92
CA HIS A 26 21.39 -1.39 -3.81
C HIS A 26 21.58 -0.91 -5.26
N LEU A 27 20.71 -0.02 -5.73
CA LEU A 27 20.82 0.58 -7.07
C LEU A 27 22.03 1.51 -7.18
N SER A 28 22.31 2.32 -6.16
CA SER A 28 23.48 3.20 -6.10
C SER A 28 24.78 2.41 -6.20
N ALA A 29 24.90 1.34 -5.40
CA ALA A 29 26.06 0.44 -5.43
C ALA A 29 26.21 -0.24 -6.79
N ARG A 30 25.11 -0.71 -7.40
CA ARG A 30 25.12 -1.30 -8.75
C ARG A 30 25.53 -0.31 -9.85
N ALA A 31 25.23 0.97 -9.68
CA ALA A 31 25.65 2.03 -10.58
C ALA A 31 27.08 2.55 -10.29
N GLY A 32 27.76 2.00 -9.28
CA GLY A 32 29.14 2.36 -8.92
C GLY A 32 29.27 3.61 -8.05
N PHE A 33 28.17 4.11 -7.48
CA PHE A 33 28.23 5.19 -6.50
C PHE A 33 28.72 4.67 -5.14
N THR A 34 29.44 5.53 -4.41
CA THR A 34 29.94 5.24 -3.06
C THR A 34 29.02 5.73 -1.95
N VAL A 35 27.95 6.44 -2.32
CA VAL A 35 26.94 7.00 -1.43
C VAL A 35 25.55 6.75 -2.01
N VAL A 36 24.53 6.81 -1.17
CA VAL A 36 23.13 6.76 -1.62
C VAL A 36 22.84 8.02 -2.42
N THR A 37 22.38 7.84 -3.66
CA THR A 37 21.87 8.94 -4.50
C THR A 37 20.46 8.63 -4.95
N SER A 38 19.60 9.66 -5.02
CA SER A 38 18.25 9.52 -5.55
C SER A 38 18.23 9.45 -7.08
N ASP A 39 19.33 9.83 -7.76
CA ASP A 39 19.45 9.83 -9.22
C ASP A 39 19.12 8.46 -9.84
N VAL A 40 19.42 7.37 -9.14
CA VAL A 40 19.16 6.00 -9.61
C VAL A 40 17.66 5.70 -9.77
N LEU A 41 16.78 6.47 -9.11
CA LEU A 41 15.33 6.31 -9.22
C LEU A 41 14.80 6.74 -10.59
N HIS A 42 15.49 7.65 -11.30
CA HIS A 42 15.06 8.15 -12.61
C HIS A 42 15.03 7.08 -13.71
N SER A 43 15.72 5.95 -13.51
CA SER A 43 15.77 4.84 -14.46
C SER A 43 15.33 3.51 -13.85
N ALA A 44 14.61 3.54 -12.72
CA ALA A 44 14.21 2.34 -11.99
C ALA A 44 12.70 2.18 -11.91
N TRP A 45 12.25 0.93 -12.05
CA TRP A 45 10.89 0.51 -11.73
C TRP A 45 10.99 -0.38 -10.50
N ILE A 46 10.57 0.15 -9.35
CA ILE A 46 10.70 -0.51 -8.06
C ILE A 46 9.32 -0.99 -7.63
N LEU A 47 9.23 -2.24 -7.19
CA LEU A 47 8.04 -2.80 -6.54
C LEU A 47 8.41 -3.20 -5.12
N ILE A 48 7.77 -2.58 -4.13
CA ILE A 48 7.84 -2.92 -2.72
C ILE A 48 6.57 -3.70 -2.36
N LEU A 49 6.77 -4.91 -1.84
CA LEU A 49 5.69 -5.78 -1.37
C LEU A 49 5.76 -5.85 0.15
N HIS A 50 4.75 -5.30 0.82
CA HIS A 50 4.63 -5.35 2.28
C HIS A 50 4.10 -6.71 2.72
N MET A 51 4.90 -7.39 3.54
CA MET A 51 4.59 -8.67 4.17
C MET A 51 4.82 -8.55 5.68
N GLY A 52 4.27 -9.45 6.48
CA GLY A 52 4.68 -9.61 7.88
C GLY A 52 3.61 -9.36 8.96
N ARG A 53 2.35 -9.16 8.58
CA ARG A 53 1.26 -9.28 9.56
C ARG A 53 0.92 -10.75 9.77
N ASP A 54 0.87 -11.18 11.02
CA ASP A 54 0.46 -12.52 11.41
C ASP A 54 -0.84 -12.94 10.73
N PHE A 55 -0.87 -14.20 10.31
CA PHE A 55 -2.03 -14.82 9.69
C PHE A 55 -2.21 -16.22 10.26
N PRO A 56 -3.34 -16.50 10.94
CA PRO A 56 -3.51 -17.77 11.67
C PRO A 56 -3.69 -19.00 10.77
N PHE A 57 -3.74 -18.82 9.45
CA PHE A 57 -4.06 -19.88 8.49
C PHE A 57 -2.88 -20.26 7.58
N ASP A 58 -1.73 -19.58 7.72
CA ASP A 58 -0.50 -19.87 6.98
C ASP A 58 0.71 -19.33 7.76
N ASP A 59 1.69 -20.18 8.06
CA ASP A 59 2.89 -19.80 8.82
C ASP A 59 3.78 -18.80 8.08
N CYS A 60 3.69 -18.74 6.74
CA CYS A 60 4.39 -17.77 5.91
C CYS A 60 3.56 -16.48 5.70
N GLY A 61 2.37 -16.39 6.30
CA GLY A 61 1.50 -15.23 6.23
C GLY A 61 0.60 -15.20 4.99
N ARG A 62 -0.17 -14.11 4.83
CA ARG A 62 -1.15 -13.93 3.74
C ARG A 62 -0.55 -13.98 2.35
N ALA A 63 0.72 -13.62 2.19
CA ALA A 63 1.40 -13.60 0.90
C ALA A 63 1.52 -15.00 0.28
N PHE A 64 1.83 -16.01 1.10
CA PHE A 64 2.12 -17.37 0.63
C PHE A 64 0.94 -18.33 0.75
N THR A 65 -0.21 -17.82 1.18
CA THR A 65 -1.45 -18.57 1.19
C THR A 65 -1.80 -19.09 -0.19
N CYS A 66 -1.89 -20.42 -0.30
CA CYS A 66 -2.23 -21.11 -1.53
C CYS A 66 -3.68 -20.80 -1.94
N LEU A 67 -3.90 -20.50 -3.21
CA LEU A 67 -5.19 -20.12 -3.76
C LEU A 67 -5.66 -21.17 -4.77
N PRO A 68 -6.97 -21.44 -4.85
CA PRO A 68 -7.58 -22.38 -5.79
C PRO A 68 -7.69 -21.75 -7.18
N VAL A 69 -6.55 -21.33 -7.76
CA VAL A 69 -6.50 -20.65 -9.06
C VAL A 69 -6.11 -21.65 -10.13
N GLU A 70 -6.98 -21.82 -11.12
CA GLU A 70 -6.66 -22.54 -12.35
C GLU A 70 -6.31 -21.54 -13.45
N ASN A 71 -5.21 -21.80 -14.15
CA ASN A 71 -4.89 -21.11 -15.40
C ASN A 71 -4.79 -22.13 -16.53
N PRO A 72 -5.85 -22.32 -17.33
CA PRO A 72 -5.86 -23.27 -18.44
C PRO A 72 -4.83 -22.97 -19.54
N GLN A 73 -4.30 -21.74 -19.57
CA GLN A 73 -3.28 -21.31 -20.53
C GLN A 73 -1.86 -21.46 -19.97
N ALA A 74 -1.70 -21.84 -18.70
CA ALA A 74 -0.38 -22.02 -18.12
C ALA A 74 0.34 -23.22 -18.78
N PRO A 75 1.64 -23.10 -19.07
CA PRO A 75 2.39 -24.19 -19.69
C PRO A 75 2.59 -25.38 -18.75
N VAL A 76 2.45 -25.16 -17.44
CA VAL A 76 2.56 -26.17 -16.38
C VAL A 76 1.54 -25.87 -15.28
N GLU A 77 1.04 -26.93 -14.63
CA GLU A 77 0.22 -26.82 -13.43
C GLU A 77 1.14 -26.62 -12.22
N ALA A 78 0.85 -25.60 -11.41
CA ALA A 78 1.60 -25.28 -10.21
C ALA A 78 0.65 -24.73 -9.14
N VAL A 79 1.04 -24.91 -7.88
CA VAL A 79 0.35 -24.24 -6.77
C VAL A 79 0.62 -22.74 -6.89
N VAL A 80 -0.44 -21.95 -6.86
CA VAL A 80 -0.39 -20.49 -6.94
C VAL A 80 -0.70 -19.93 -5.56
N CYS A 81 0.12 -19.01 -5.07
CA CYS A 81 -0.15 -18.26 -3.85
C CYS A 81 -0.60 -16.82 -4.13
N ASN A 82 -1.03 -16.09 -3.10
CA ASN A 82 -1.43 -14.69 -3.24
C ASN A 82 -0.32 -13.80 -3.82
N LEU A 83 0.94 -14.05 -3.45
CA LEU A 83 2.10 -13.34 -3.97
C LEU A 83 2.22 -13.52 -5.48
N ASP A 84 2.03 -14.73 -6.01
CA ASP A 84 2.06 -14.99 -7.45
C ASP A 84 0.96 -14.23 -8.18
N CYS A 85 -0.27 -14.22 -7.64
CA CYS A 85 -1.38 -13.45 -8.18
C CYS A 85 -1.09 -11.94 -8.19
N LEU A 86 -0.52 -11.41 -7.11
CA LEU A 86 -0.14 -9.99 -7.04
C LEU A 86 0.97 -9.66 -8.04
N LEU A 87 1.98 -10.52 -8.19
CA LEU A 87 3.03 -10.34 -9.18
C LEU A 87 2.49 -10.39 -10.62
N ASP A 88 1.55 -11.27 -10.94
CA ASP A 88 0.84 -11.28 -12.23
C ASP A 88 0.12 -9.95 -12.49
N ILE A 89 -0.67 -9.49 -11.51
CA ILE A 89 -1.41 -8.22 -11.61
C ILE A 89 -0.45 -7.04 -11.81
N MET A 90 0.62 -6.97 -11.04
CA MET A 90 1.60 -5.89 -11.15
C MET A 90 2.35 -5.96 -12.49
N SER A 91 2.71 -7.15 -12.97
CA SER A 91 3.50 -7.32 -14.19
C SER A 91 2.69 -7.09 -15.46
N HIS A 92 1.41 -7.47 -15.46
CA HIS A 92 0.61 -7.56 -16.68
C HIS A 92 -0.58 -6.62 -16.74
N ARG A 93 -1.01 -6.02 -15.61
CA ARG A 93 -2.22 -5.19 -15.56
C ARG A 93 -1.97 -3.78 -15.05
N LEU A 94 -1.32 -3.63 -13.89
CA LEU A 94 -1.12 -2.31 -13.26
C LEU A 94 0.20 -1.63 -13.63
N GLY A 95 1.30 -2.39 -13.68
CA GLY A 95 2.63 -1.87 -13.97
C GLY A 95 2.88 -1.47 -15.44
N PRO A 96 2.31 -2.14 -16.45
CA PRO A 96 2.51 -1.73 -17.84
C PRO A 96 2.16 -0.27 -18.09
N GLY A 97 3.06 0.44 -18.76
CA GLY A 97 2.90 1.87 -19.08
C GLY A 97 3.28 2.84 -17.95
N SER A 98 3.51 2.37 -16.71
CA SER A 98 3.95 3.27 -15.63
C SER A 98 5.36 3.80 -15.91
N PRO A 99 5.64 5.09 -15.64
CA PRO A 99 7.00 5.63 -15.74
C PRO A 99 7.92 5.00 -14.67
N PRO A 100 9.24 5.27 -14.70
CA PRO A 100 10.10 5.02 -13.55
C PRO A 100 9.48 5.58 -12.26
N GLY A 101 9.68 4.88 -11.15
CA GLY A 101 9.03 5.18 -9.88
C GLY A 101 8.90 3.96 -8.98
N VAL A 102 8.06 4.10 -7.95
CA VAL A 102 7.96 3.13 -6.87
C VAL A 102 6.51 2.69 -6.69
N TRP A 103 6.25 1.42 -6.94
CA TRP A 103 5.04 0.73 -6.54
C TRP A 103 5.19 0.22 -5.10
N VAL A 104 4.12 0.38 -4.31
CA VAL A 104 4.00 -0.17 -2.96
C VAL A 104 2.70 -0.94 -2.90
N CYS A 105 2.78 -2.22 -2.55
CA CYS A 105 1.66 -3.15 -2.56
C CYS A 105 1.63 -3.94 -1.25
N SER A 106 0.48 -3.97 -0.58
CA SER A 106 0.25 -4.93 0.51
C SER A 106 -0.01 -6.34 -0.03
N THR A 107 0.35 -7.36 0.74
CA THR A 107 -0.05 -8.76 0.47
C THR A 107 -1.23 -9.21 1.31
N ASP A 108 -1.90 -8.31 2.04
CA ASP A 108 -2.96 -8.67 2.98
C ASP A 108 -4.35 -8.82 2.33
N MET A 109 -4.43 -8.68 1.02
CA MET A 109 -5.68 -8.73 0.27
C MET A 109 -5.55 -9.62 -0.96
N LEU A 110 -6.70 -10.16 -1.38
CA LEU A 110 -6.90 -10.76 -2.70
C LEU A 110 -7.44 -9.68 -3.64
N LEU A 111 -6.79 -9.53 -4.79
CA LEU A 111 -7.17 -8.56 -5.80
C LEU A 111 -7.57 -9.25 -7.10
N SER A 112 -8.57 -8.70 -7.77
CA SER A 112 -8.81 -8.93 -9.20
C SER A 112 -8.79 -7.59 -9.90
N VAL A 113 -8.04 -7.51 -11.00
CA VAL A 113 -7.91 -6.32 -11.84
C VAL A 113 -8.16 -6.78 -13.27
N PRO A 114 -9.03 -6.11 -14.06
CA PRO A 114 -9.23 -6.49 -15.46
C PRO A 114 -7.94 -6.31 -16.28
N PRO A 115 -7.79 -7.00 -17.44
CA PRO A 115 -6.60 -6.89 -18.28
C PRO A 115 -6.29 -5.46 -18.76
N ASP A 116 -7.33 -4.66 -18.98
CA ASP A 116 -7.21 -3.23 -19.31
C ASP A 116 -7.90 -2.40 -18.23
N PRO A 117 -7.18 -1.97 -17.17
CA PRO A 117 -7.74 -1.18 -16.10
C PRO A 117 -7.96 0.30 -16.47
N GLY A 118 -7.63 0.72 -17.70
CA GLY A 118 -7.86 2.10 -18.17
C GLY A 118 -7.01 3.16 -17.46
N ILE A 119 -5.85 2.80 -16.92
CA ILE A 119 -4.97 3.72 -16.19
C ILE A 119 -4.05 4.44 -17.18
N SER A 120 -4.23 5.76 -17.35
CA SER A 120 -3.31 6.59 -18.13
C SER A 120 -2.22 7.20 -17.25
N TRP A 121 -0.97 7.10 -17.72
CA TRP A 121 0.22 7.67 -17.07
C TRP A 121 0.71 8.98 -17.73
N ASP A 122 -0.03 9.49 -18.71
CA ASP A 122 0.36 10.68 -19.47
C ASP A 122 0.46 11.90 -18.56
N GLY A 123 1.66 12.49 -18.51
CA GLY A 123 1.94 13.66 -17.66
C GLY A 123 1.78 13.38 -16.17
N PHE A 124 1.77 12.12 -15.73
CA PHE A 124 1.60 11.75 -14.33
C PHE A 124 2.69 12.36 -13.44
N ARG A 125 2.28 12.86 -12.27
CA ARG A 125 3.13 13.38 -11.19
C ARG A 125 2.50 13.04 -9.85
N GLY A 126 3.31 13.00 -8.79
CA GLY A 126 2.83 12.81 -7.44
C GLY A 126 2.71 11.33 -7.06
N ALA A 127 1.65 11.01 -6.31
CA ALA A 127 1.26 9.66 -5.96
C ALA A 127 -0.12 9.30 -6.54
N ARG A 128 -0.33 8.01 -6.79
CA ARG A 128 -1.59 7.45 -7.26
C ARG A 128 -1.96 6.22 -6.45
N GLY A 129 -3.09 6.28 -5.74
CA GLY A 129 -3.70 5.10 -5.15
C GLY A 129 -4.51 4.33 -6.21
N ILE A 130 -4.51 3.00 -6.13
CA ILE A 130 -5.46 2.18 -6.89
C ILE A 130 -6.68 1.95 -5.99
N ALA A 131 -7.87 2.22 -6.51
CA ALA A 131 -9.11 2.00 -5.80
C ALA A 131 -10.01 1.01 -6.53
N LEU A 132 -10.68 0.19 -5.73
CA LEU A 132 -11.55 -0.89 -6.21
C LEU A 132 -12.97 -0.69 -5.64
N PRO A 133 -14.01 -1.17 -6.33
CA PRO A 133 -15.40 -1.00 -5.89
C PRO A 133 -15.67 -1.74 -4.57
N GLY A 134 -16.17 -1.00 -3.58
CA GLY A 134 -16.73 -1.54 -2.35
C GLY A 134 -18.23 -1.32 -2.24
N SER A 135 -18.92 -2.20 -1.53
CA SER A 135 -20.27 -1.86 -1.03
C SER A 135 -20.15 -0.91 0.15
N MET A 136 -21.20 -0.10 0.37
CA MET A 136 -21.32 0.78 1.54
C MET A 136 -21.11 0.02 2.85
N ALA A 137 -21.69 -1.17 2.97
CA ALA A 137 -21.58 -2.01 4.16
C ALA A 137 -20.13 -2.49 4.39
N TYR A 138 -19.47 -2.97 3.32
CA TYR A 138 -18.10 -3.46 3.42
C TYR A 138 -17.10 -2.34 3.74
N ALA A 139 -17.34 -1.14 3.21
CA ALA A 139 -16.50 0.03 3.47
C ALA A 139 -16.48 0.49 4.93
N ARG A 140 -17.46 0.09 5.77
CA ARG A 140 -17.48 0.41 7.20
C ARG A 140 -16.30 -0.18 7.98
N SER A 141 -15.63 -1.18 7.40
CA SER A 141 -14.46 -1.84 7.99
C SER A 141 -13.16 -1.53 7.26
N HIS A 142 -13.16 -0.64 6.26
CA HIS A 142 -12.04 -0.41 5.36
C HIS A 142 -11.72 1.07 5.18
N GLY A 143 -10.59 1.34 4.52
CA GLY A 143 -10.27 2.66 4.00
C GLY A 143 -11.09 3.00 2.75
N VAL A 144 -11.52 4.25 2.61
CA VAL A 144 -12.16 4.79 1.39
C VAL A 144 -11.56 6.13 1.01
N TYR A 145 -11.45 6.38 -0.29
CA TYR A 145 -11.02 7.67 -0.82
C TYR A 145 -12.21 8.61 -1.03
N LEU A 146 -12.08 9.85 -0.55
CA LEU A 146 -12.90 10.95 -1.05
C LEU A 146 -12.14 11.64 -2.19
N THR A 147 -12.76 11.77 -3.36
CA THR A 147 -12.12 12.38 -4.54
C THR A 147 -12.98 13.50 -5.13
N ASP A 148 -12.34 14.41 -5.85
CA ASP A 148 -13.05 15.36 -6.72
C ASP A 148 -13.35 14.75 -8.10
N SER A 149 -13.98 15.55 -8.98
CA SER A 149 -14.35 15.11 -10.33
C SER A 149 -13.17 14.76 -11.24
N GLU A 150 -11.97 15.24 -10.92
CA GLU A 150 -10.74 14.97 -11.68
C GLU A 150 -9.95 13.78 -11.08
N GLY A 151 -10.46 13.17 -10.00
CA GLY A 151 -9.83 12.03 -9.34
C GLY A 151 -8.72 12.40 -8.38
N PHE A 152 -8.56 13.68 -8.01
CA PHE A 152 -7.65 14.05 -6.92
C PHE A 152 -8.25 13.69 -5.58
N VAL A 153 -7.40 13.22 -4.66
CA VAL A 153 -7.82 12.84 -3.32
C VAL A 153 -8.02 14.10 -2.48
N LEU A 154 -9.25 14.24 -2.00
CA LEU A 154 -9.65 15.27 -1.06
C LEU A 154 -9.35 14.82 0.37
N ASP A 155 -9.65 13.56 0.69
CA ASP A 155 -9.51 12.97 2.02
C ASP A 155 -9.45 11.43 1.95
N ILE A 156 -9.01 10.78 3.03
CA ILE A 156 -8.99 9.31 3.17
C ILE A 156 -9.62 8.95 4.51
N TYR A 157 -10.77 8.27 4.49
CA TYR A 157 -11.46 7.82 5.70
C TYR A 157 -11.16 6.36 5.97
N TYR A 158 -10.92 5.99 7.22
CA TYR A 158 -10.88 4.60 7.66
C TYR A 158 -12.04 4.33 8.59
N GLN A 159 -12.81 3.27 8.31
CA GLN A 159 -13.99 2.93 9.12
C GLN A 159 -14.90 4.16 9.32
N GLY A 160 -15.06 4.93 8.24
CA GLY A 160 -15.79 6.19 8.27
C GLY A 160 -17.24 5.98 8.71
N THR A 161 -17.84 7.05 9.21
CA THR A 161 -19.28 7.11 9.46
C THR A 161 -20.06 6.86 8.17
N GLU A 162 -21.31 6.44 8.31
CA GLU A 162 -22.19 6.24 7.15
C GLU A 162 -22.29 7.48 6.27
N ALA A 163 -22.31 8.67 6.88
CA ALA A 163 -22.32 9.94 6.16
C ALA A 163 -21.02 10.20 5.37
N GLU A 164 -19.86 9.90 5.95
CA GLU A 164 -18.56 10.03 5.27
C GLU A 164 -18.42 9.06 4.10
N ILE A 165 -18.79 7.80 4.31
CA ILE A 165 -18.77 6.77 3.26
C ILE A 165 -19.75 7.14 2.14
N GLN A 166 -20.94 7.63 2.48
CA GLN A 166 -21.96 8.03 1.50
C GLN A 166 -21.49 9.19 0.62
N ARG A 167 -20.67 10.10 1.17
CA ARG A 167 -20.04 11.18 0.40
C ARG A 167 -18.99 10.69 -0.58
N CYS A 168 -18.43 9.50 -0.37
CA CYS A 168 -17.47 8.87 -1.27
C CYS A 168 -18.13 8.04 -2.37
N ALA A 169 -19.46 7.89 -2.34
CA ALA A 169 -20.18 7.07 -3.30
C ALA A 169 -20.05 7.63 -4.73
N ARG A 170 -19.73 6.74 -5.67
CA ARG A 170 -19.68 7.03 -7.09
C ARG A 170 -21.08 6.87 -7.72
N PRO A 171 -21.28 7.33 -8.98
CA PRO A 171 -22.57 7.20 -9.67
C PRO A 171 -23.09 5.77 -9.81
N ASP A 172 -22.22 4.77 -9.73
CA ASP A 172 -22.55 3.34 -9.73
C ASP A 172 -23.04 2.82 -8.35
N GLY A 173 -23.11 3.68 -7.33
CA GLY A 173 -23.50 3.33 -5.97
C GLY A 173 -22.43 2.58 -5.17
N ARG A 174 -21.22 2.40 -5.73
CA ARG A 174 -20.06 1.81 -5.05
C ARG A 174 -19.19 2.91 -4.48
N VAL A 175 -18.31 2.53 -3.55
CA VAL A 175 -17.30 3.42 -2.97
C VAL A 175 -15.90 2.99 -3.36
N PRO A 176 -14.95 3.93 -3.55
CA PRO A 176 -13.57 3.62 -3.91
C PRO A 176 -12.77 3.18 -2.68
N LEU A 177 -12.65 1.87 -2.48
CA LEU A 177 -11.87 1.29 -1.39
C LEU A 177 -10.38 1.57 -1.57
N VAL A 178 -9.69 1.80 -0.45
CA VAL A 178 -8.22 1.80 -0.38
C VAL A 178 -7.73 0.37 -0.57
N SER A 179 -7.11 0.08 -1.72
CA SER A 179 -6.75 -1.29 -2.08
C SER A 179 -5.45 -1.80 -1.44
N GLY A 180 -4.63 -0.93 -0.83
CA GLY A 180 -3.28 -1.30 -0.42
C GLY A 180 -2.23 -1.18 -1.53
N VAL A 181 -2.60 -0.66 -2.71
CA VAL A 181 -1.70 -0.48 -3.86
C VAL A 181 -1.55 1.00 -4.21
N VAL A 182 -0.30 1.47 -4.27
CA VAL A 182 0.07 2.87 -4.49
C VAL A 182 1.27 2.95 -5.43
N PHE A 183 1.26 3.94 -6.32
CA PHE A 183 2.44 4.31 -7.11
C PHE A 183 2.92 5.70 -6.74
N PHE A 184 4.23 5.87 -6.58
CA PHE A 184 4.92 7.14 -6.43
C PHE A 184 5.73 7.43 -7.68
N SER A 185 5.52 8.60 -8.27
CA SER A 185 6.45 9.16 -9.26
C SER A 185 7.86 9.30 -8.67
N VAL A 186 8.89 9.33 -9.52
CA VAL A 186 10.27 9.58 -9.11
C VAL A 186 10.36 10.80 -8.18
N GLU A 187 9.84 11.96 -8.58
CA GLU A 187 9.91 13.19 -7.75
C GLU A 187 9.37 12.98 -6.33
N THR A 188 8.23 12.29 -6.20
CA THR A 188 7.63 12.03 -4.89
C THR A 188 8.41 10.98 -4.09
N ALA A 189 8.92 9.95 -4.77
CA ALA A 189 9.78 8.94 -4.16
C ALA A 189 11.11 9.54 -3.67
N GLU A 190 11.71 10.48 -4.40
CA GLU A 190 12.91 11.20 -3.96
C GLU A 190 12.66 12.04 -2.72
N ARG A 191 11.55 12.77 -2.67
CA ARG A 191 11.14 13.55 -1.49
C ARG A 191 10.90 12.67 -0.28
N LEU A 192 10.28 11.51 -0.47
CA LEU A 192 10.11 10.52 0.60
C LEU A 192 11.45 9.93 1.02
N LEU A 193 12.29 9.51 0.08
CA LEU A 193 13.62 8.99 0.37
C LEU A 193 14.45 10.01 1.16
N ALA A 194 14.38 11.30 0.83
CA ALA A 194 15.12 12.35 1.54
C ALA A 194 14.81 12.42 3.05
N THR A 195 13.69 11.86 3.52
CA THR A 195 13.36 11.83 4.95
C THR A 195 14.11 10.77 5.75
N HIS A 196 14.82 9.83 5.10
CA HIS A 196 15.56 8.76 5.79
C HIS A 196 16.66 9.26 6.74
N VAL A 197 17.09 10.52 6.60
CA VAL A 197 18.07 11.20 7.47
C VAL A 197 17.46 12.35 8.28
N SER A 198 16.13 12.50 8.28
CA SER A 198 15.44 13.61 8.92
C SER A 198 14.72 13.15 10.19
N PRO A 199 15.16 13.58 11.39
CA PRO A 199 14.46 13.23 12.62
C PRO A 199 13.01 13.75 12.66
N PRO A 200 12.04 12.97 13.18
CA PRO A 200 12.20 11.63 13.74
C PRO A 200 11.95 10.49 12.72
N LEU A 201 11.86 10.78 11.42
CA LEU A 201 11.58 9.79 10.36
C LEU A 201 12.77 8.87 10.07
N ASP A 202 13.99 9.33 10.35
CA ASP A 202 15.20 8.52 10.30
C ASP A 202 15.10 7.25 11.18
N ALA A 203 14.38 7.34 12.30
CA ALA A 203 14.11 6.22 13.19
C ALA A 203 13.36 5.06 12.54
N CYS A 204 12.61 5.30 11.45
CA CYS A 204 11.96 4.24 10.68
C CYS A 204 12.90 3.48 9.74
N THR A 205 14.18 3.82 9.71
CA THR A 205 15.19 3.15 8.89
C THR A 205 16.18 2.38 9.74
N TYR A 206 16.81 1.37 9.16
CA TYR A 206 17.86 0.61 9.85
C TYR A 206 19.02 1.53 10.28
N LEU A 207 19.35 2.58 9.51
CA LEU A 207 20.38 3.57 9.86
C LEU A 207 20.05 4.34 11.15
N GLY A 208 18.80 4.76 11.30
CA GLY A 208 18.34 5.46 12.50
C GLY A 208 18.38 4.53 13.71
N LEU A 209 17.91 3.30 13.54
CA LEU A 209 17.94 2.29 14.61
C LEU A 209 19.37 1.98 15.08
N ASP A 210 20.30 1.76 14.14
CA ASP A 210 21.73 1.53 14.44
C ASP A 210 22.36 2.72 15.18
N SER A 211 21.81 3.92 14.98
CA SER A 211 22.21 5.15 15.67
C SER A 211 21.50 5.36 17.01
N GLY A 212 20.68 4.41 17.46
CA GLY A 212 19.96 4.43 18.73
C GLY A 212 18.62 5.17 18.70
N ALA A 213 18.11 5.52 17.52
CA ALA A 213 16.76 6.06 17.38
C ALA A 213 15.71 4.98 17.69
N ARG A 214 14.52 5.41 18.11
CA ARG A 214 13.39 4.51 18.38
C ARG A 214 12.29 4.75 17.34
N PRO A 215 11.99 3.79 16.46
CA PRO A 215 10.92 3.95 15.49
C PRO A 215 9.57 4.13 16.19
N GLY A 216 8.75 5.01 15.63
CA GLY A 216 7.31 4.97 15.84
C GLY A 216 6.60 4.33 14.66
N GLN A 217 5.34 3.98 14.86
CA GLN A 217 4.51 3.40 13.81
C GLN A 217 4.05 4.50 12.85
N LEU A 218 4.35 4.35 11.55
CA LEU A 218 3.84 5.22 10.48
C LEU A 218 2.96 4.43 9.53
N SER A 219 1.82 5.02 9.14
CA SER A 219 0.91 4.47 8.14
C SER A 219 1.19 5.09 6.77
N LEU A 220 1.32 4.25 5.75
CA LEU A 220 1.43 4.67 4.36
C LEU A 220 0.24 5.55 3.96
N PHE A 221 -0.98 5.16 4.35
CA PHE A 221 -2.20 5.87 3.93
C PHE A 221 -2.47 7.09 4.80
N PHE A 222 -2.34 6.98 6.12
CA PHE A 222 -2.78 8.02 7.06
C PHE A 222 -1.70 9.00 7.49
N ASP A 223 -0.42 8.71 7.23
CA ASP A 223 0.68 9.63 7.52
C ASP A 223 1.36 10.12 6.23
N ILE A 224 1.67 9.22 5.30
CA ILE A 224 2.37 9.59 4.05
C ILE A 224 1.39 10.16 3.02
N LEU A 225 0.37 9.40 2.60
CA LEU A 225 -0.54 9.85 1.55
C LEU A 225 -1.51 10.94 2.03
N LEU A 226 -2.08 10.81 3.23
CA LEU A 226 -3.08 11.76 3.72
C LEU A 226 -2.56 13.21 3.78
N CYS A 227 -1.26 13.43 4.05
CA CYS A 227 -0.69 14.78 4.06
C CYS A 227 -0.74 15.48 2.68
N MET A 228 -0.80 14.70 1.61
CA MET A 228 -0.90 15.17 0.22
C MET A 228 -2.35 15.50 -0.19
N ALA A 229 -3.35 15.04 0.58
CA ALA A 229 -4.76 15.20 0.25
C ALA A 229 -5.23 16.67 0.39
N ARG A 230 -6.09 17.12 -0.53
CA ARG A 230 -6.39 18.55 -0.71
C ARG A 230 -7.16 19.19 0.44
N ASN A 231 -8.07 18.46 1.10
CA ASN A 231 -8.92 19.02 2.16
C ASN A 231 -8.36 18.86 3.57
N VAL A 232 -7.27 18.13 3.71
CA VAL A 232 -6.60 17.95 5.00
C VAL A 232 -5.95 19.28 5.41
N GLN A 233 -6.27 19.75 6.61
CA GLN A 233 -5.66 20.91 7.24
C GLN A 233 -4.43 20.48 8.04
N ARG A 234 -3.43 21.36 8.09
CA ARG A 234 -2.16 21.04 8.75
C ARG A 234 -2.36 20.76 10.23
N GLU A 235 -3.09 21.63 10.91
CA GLU A 235 -3.30 21.56 12.35
C GLU A 235 -3.97 20.24 12.74
N ASP A 236 -5.04 19.87 12.04
CA ASP A 236 -5.77 18.61 12.25
C ASP A 236 -4.90 17.39 11.92
N PHE A 237 -4.12 17.47 10.84
CA PHE A 237 -3.20 16.40 10.46
C PHE A 237 -2.12 16.18 11.53
N LEU A 238 -1.52 17.25 12.07
CA LEU A 238 -0.43 17.11 13.05
C LEU A 238 -0.87 16.52 14.40
N VAL A 239 -2.15 16.66 14.77
CA VAL A 239 -2.69 16.17 16.05
C VAL A 239 -3.55 14.91 15.92
N GLY A 240 -3.95 14.55 14.68
CA GLY A 240 -4.73 13.36 14.41
C GLY A 240 -4.00 12.08 14.85
N ARG A 241 -4.76 10.98 14.98
CA ARG A 241 -4.20 9.65 15.26
C ARG A 241 -4.53 8.70 14.11
N PRO A 242 -3.57 7.94 13.57
CA PRO A 242 -3.83 6.88 12.62
C PRO A 242 -4.81 5.89 13.24
N PRO A 243 -5.87 5.52 12.52
CA PRO A 243 -6.85 4.56 13.00
C PRO A 243 -6.27 3.16 13.26
N GLU A 244 -5.15 2.84 12.59
CA GLU A 244 -4.42 1.57 12.70
C GLU A 244 -3.54 1.49 13.97
N MET A 245 -3.35 2.61 14.69
CA MET A 245 -2.64 2.62 15.96
C MET A 245 -3.60 2.36 17.13
N GLY A 246 -3.23 1.43 18.02
CA GLY A 246 -3.90 1.27 19.30
C GLY A 246 -3.77 2.51 20.20
N GLN A 247 -4.34 2.46 21.41
CA GLN A 247 -4.11 3.50 22.42
C GLN A 247 -2.64 3.48 22.88
N GLY A 248 -1.79 4.27 22.21
CA GLY A 248 -0.36 4.38 22.50
C GLY A 248 -0.03 5.41 23.59
N ASP A 249 1.18 5.27 24.14
CA ASP A 249 1.77 6.09 25.20
C ASP A 249 2.06 7.53 24.75
N ALA A 250 2.25 8.45 25.70
CA ALA A 250 2.47 9.88 25.42
C ALA A 250 3.71 10.16 24.54
N ASP A 251 4.76 9.33 24.66
CA ASP A 251 5.98 9.42 23.86
C ASP A 251 5.73 9.15 22.36
N VAL A 252 4.76 8.28 22.04
CA VAL A 252 4.36 7.98 20.65
C VAL A 252 3.69 9.19 20.00
N ALA A 253 2.96 9.99 20.78
CA ALA A 253 2.29 11.19 20.27
C ALA A 253 3.30 12.29 19.87
N GLY A 254 4.37 12.46 20.65
CA GLY A 254 5.44 13.41 20.34
C GLY A 254 6.21 13.02 19.08
N TYR A 255 6.57 11.74 18.96
CA TYR A 255 7.18 11.17 17.76
C TYR A 255 6.33 11.45 16.52
N LEU A 256 5.06 11.04 16.56
CA LEU A 256 4.17 11.12 15.41
C LEU A 256 3.93 12.56 14.97
N HIS A 257 3.79 13.49 15.91
CA HIS A 257 3.65 14.91 15.60
C HIS A 257 4.86 15.43 14.80
N GLY A 258 6.08 15.11 15.24
CA GLY A 258 7.31 15.49 14.54
C GLY A 258 7.42 14.84 13.17
N ALA A 259 7.14 13.53 13.08
CA ALA A 259 7.15 12.78 11.84
C ALA A 259 6.18 13.38 10.81
N ARG A 260 4.94 13.67 11.23
CA ARG A 260 3.92 14.29 10.39
C ARG A 260 4.29 15.71 9.97
N ALA A 261 4.94 16.49 10.84
CA ALA A 261 5.42 17.82 10.48
C ALA A 261 6.47 17.76 9.35
N GLU A 262 7.36 16.77 9.39
CA GLU A 262 8.37 16.57 8.37
C GLU A 262 7.76 16.02 7.06
N LEU A 263 6.87 15.01 7.15
CA LEU A 263 6.14 14.50 5.99
C LEU A 263 5.33 15.61 5.29
N TRP A 264 4.63 16.43 6.07
CA TRP A 264 3.91 17.59 5.56
C TRP A 264 4.85 18.56 4.84
N ARG A 265 6.01 18.87 5.42
CA ARG A 265 6.99 19.77 4.80
C ARG A 265 7.49 19.25 3.46
N GLN A 266 7.68 17.93 3.34
CA GLN A 266 8.31 17.31 2.17
C GLN A 266 7.31 16.99 1.05
N LEU A 267 6.14 16.50 1.42
CA LEU A 267 5.16 15.92 0.49
C LEU A 267 3.95 16.80 0.24
N ARG A 268 3.63 17.77 1.11
CA ARG A 268 2.52 18.69 0.86
C ARG A 268 2.72 19.43 -0.45
N GLY A 269 1.67 19.50 -1.25
CA GLY A 269 1.69 20.12 -2.58
C GLY A 269 2.04 19.15 -3.71
N GLN A 270 2.52 17.94 -3.41
CA GLN A 270 2.58 16.88 -4.39
C GLN A 270 1.16 16.38 -4.71
N PRO A 271 0.82 16.14 -5.99
CA PRO A 271 -0.48 15.57 -6.36
C PRO A 271 -0.73 14.22 -5.72
N LEU A 272 -1.95 13.98 -5.23
CA LEU A 272 -2.44 12.65 -4.90
C LEU A 272 -3.71 12.39 -5.71
N THR A 273 -3.68 11.34 -6.54
CA THR A 273 -4.80 10.93 -7.39
C THR A 273 -5.21 9.50 -7.11
N VAL A 274 -6.39 9.11 -7.58
CA VAL A 274 -6.87 7.73 -7.54
C VAL A 274 -7.17 7.23 -8.95
N ALA A 275 -6.64 6.06 -9.30
CA ALA A 275 -7.15 5.27 -10.41
C ALA A 275 -8.21 4.31 -9.88
N TYR A 276 -9.47 4.54 -10.26
CA TYR A 276 -10.57 3.67 -9.90
C TYR A 276 -10.79 2.61 -10.97
N VAL A 277 -10.79 1.34 -10.56
CA VAL A 277 -10.91 0.18 -11.45
C VAL A 277 -12.29 -0.46 -11.21
N PRO A 278 -13.33 -0.08 -12.00
CA PRO A 278 -14.72 -0.43 -11.71
C PRO A 278 -15.02 -1.93 -11.82
N ASP A 279 -14.32 -2.64 -12.70
CA ASP A 279 -14.51 -4.08 -12.93
C ASP A 279 -13.53 -4.96 -12.15
N GLY A 280 -12.81 -4.36 -11.20
CA GLY A 280 -11.94 -5.08 -10.28
C GLY A 280 -12.66 -5.51 -9.01
N SER A 281 -11.99 -6.33 -8.20
CA SER A 281 -12.48 -6.74 -6.88
C SER A 281 -11.39 -6.66 -5.83
N TYR A 282 -11.78 -6.31 -4.62
CA TYR A 282 -10.91 -6.27 -3.45
C TYR A 282 -11.55 -7.13 -2.34
N SER A 283 -10.75 -8.01 -1.75
CA SER A 283 -11.14 -8.78 -0.57
C SER A 283 -9.98 -8.82 0.41
N TYR A 284 -10.12 -8.15 1.55
CA TYR A 284 -9.14 -8.24 2.63
C TYR A 284 -9.13 -9.65 3.23
N MET A 285 -7.95 -10.23 3.45
CA MET A 285 -7.81 -11.54 4.08
C MET A 285 -7.86 -11.39 5.60
N THR A 286 -9.07 -11.44 6.16
CA THR A 286 -9.29 -11.29 7.60
C THR A 286 -8.78 -12.50 8.38
N ASN A 287 -8.73 -12.37 9.71
CA ASN A 287 -8.44 -13.49 10.61
C ASN A 287 -9.67 -14.38 10.86
N SER A 288 -10.76 -14.21 10.10
CA SER A 288 -11.97 -15.01 10.23
C SER A 288 -11.83 -16.29 9.41
N ALA A 289 -11.87 -17.44 10.09
CA ALA A 289 -11.77 -18.73 9.42
C ALA A 289 -12.93 -18.97 8.44
N SER A 290 -14.12 -18.46 8.72
CA SER A 290 -15.27 -18.59 7.82
C SER A 290 -15.11 -17.77 6.54
N GLU A 291 -14.59 -16.55 6.64
CA GLU A 291 -14.33 -15.71 5.46
C GLU A 291 -13.16 -16.26 4.64
N PHE A 292 -12.13 -16.77 5.31
CA PHE A 292 -11.02 -17.45 4.65
C PHE A 292 -11.47 -18.72 3.90
N LEU A 293 -12.28 -19.58 4.53
CA LEU A 293 -12.84 -20.74 3.84
C LEU A 293 -13.74 -20.32 2.67
N HIS A 294 -14.50 -19.24 2.81
CA HIS A 294 -15.33 -18.72 1.73
C HIS A 294 -14.48 -18.27 0.53
N SER A 295 -13.36 -17.58 0.75
CA SER A 295 -12.47 -17.16 -0.35
C SER A 295 -11.82 -18.35 -1.09
N LEU A 296 -11.61 -19.47 -0.40
CA LEU A 296 -11.06 -20.70 -0.99
C LEU A 296 -12.11 -21.60 -1.66
N THR A 297 -13.38 -21.51 -1.28
CA THR A 297 -14.40 -22.49 -1.72
C THR A 297 -15.45 -21.92 -2.65
N SER A 298 -15.56 -20.59 -2.72
CA SER A 298 -16.53 -19.89 -3.55
C SER A 298 -15.84 -19.04 -4.61
N PRO A 299 -15.26 -19.65 -5.67
CA PRO A 299 -14.79 -18.86 -6.79
C PRO A 299 -15.99 -18.18 -7.45
N GLY A 300 -15.85 -16.89 -7.76
CA GLY A 300 -16.86 -16.13 -8.50
C GLY A 300 -17.11 -16.62 -9.94
N ALA A 301 -16.52 -17.76 -10.34
CA ALA A 301 -16.69 -18.41 -11.62
C ALA A 301 -17.01 -19.91 -11.44
N LEU A 302 -17.98 -20.40 -12.22
CA LEU A 302 -18.38 -21.80 -12.34
C LEU A 302 -17.25 -22.63 -12.97
N GLY A 303 -16.28 -23.04 -12.15
CA GLY A 303 -15.25 -24.03 -12.47
C GLY A 303 -15.36 -25.27 -11.57
N ALA A 304 -14.64 -26.34 -11.91
CA ALA A 304 -14.60 -27.55 -11.09
C ALA A 304 -14.09 -27.23 -9.67
N GLN A 305 -14.71 -27.82 -8.64
CA GLN A 305 -14.24 -27.67 -7.26
C GLN A 305 -12.96 -28.46 -7.07
N VAL A 306 -11.82 -27.77 -7.06
CA VAL A 306 -10.55 -28.35 -6.59
C VAL A 306 -10.40 -27.99 -5.11
N ILE A 307 -10.39 -29.01 -4.25
CA ILE A 307 -10.17 -28.88 -2.81
C ILE A 307 -8.69 -29.20 -2.56
N HIS A 308 -7.89 -28.18 -2.25
CA HIS A 308 -6.52 -28.37 -1.77
C HIS A 308 -6.55 -28.53 -0.25
N SER A 309 -6.03 -29.65 0.24
CA SER A 309 -5.83 -29.90 1.67
C SER A 309 -4.32 -30.02 1.91
N GLN A 310 -3.77 -29.12 2.71
CA GLN A 310 -2.50 -29.37 3.39
C GLN A 310 -2.79 -30.11 4.70
N VAL A 311 -2.00 -31.13 4.97
CA VAL A 311 -1.99 -31.85 6.25
C VAL A 311 -0.54 -31.83 6.72
N GLU A 312 -0.32 -31.49 7.99
CA GLU A 312 0.99 -31.58 8.65
C GLU A 312 1.61 -32.98 8.57
#